data_AF-A2R2N4-F1
#
_entry.id   AF-A2R2N4-F1
#
_cell.length_a   1.000
_cell.length_b   1.000
_cell.length_c   1.000
_cell.angle_alpha   90.00
_cell.angle_beta   90.00
_cell.angle_gamma   90.00
#
_symmetry.space_group_name_H-M   'P 1'
#
loop_
_entity.id
_entity.type
_entity.pdbx_description
1 polymer ?
#
loop_
_entity_poly.entity_id
_entity_poly.type
_entity_poly.pdbx_seq_one_letter_code
_entity_poly.pdbx_strand_id
1 'polypeptide(L)'
;MLLNPFRPCEGSPTFQEEYRSSNYVPEVIETAWGRQIVAPDTPYVAAAGPSQLYFLDTRLDPEMAQHIKQQIEKASVPQLDEYIAIDEIEATAEVKNSVTGETTFVFDPAYARILFARGMNRHNPDLKLPEPEPAGDWLVTYDLDNILAAKGRSVAKG
;
A
#
# COMPACT_ATOMS: atom_id res chain seq x y z
N MET A 1 -0.78 -24.61 2.66
CA MET A 1 -1.45 -23.31 2.54
C MET A 1 -0.36 -22.29 2.26
N LEU A 2 -0.51 -21.44 1.23
CA LEU A 2 0.40 -20.30 1.09
C LEU A 2 0.16 -19.42 2.33
N LEU A 3 1.16 -19.28 3.21
CA LEU A 3 1.11 -18.26 4.25
C LEU A 3 0.99 -16.91 3.54
N ASN A 4 0.10 -16.05 4.02
CA ASN A 4 -0.03 -14.70 3.50
C ASN A 4 1.30 -13.95 3.77
N PRO A 5 2.07 -13.58 2.73
CA PRO A 5 3.37 -12.94 2.90
C PRO A 5 3.27 -11.56 3.57
N PHE A 6 2.09 -10.95 3.62
CA PHE A 6 1.82 -9.72 4.37
C PHE A 6 1.63 -9.95 5.88
N ARG A 7 1.48 -11.21 6.32
CA ARG A 7 1.24 -11.58 7.72
C ARG A 7 2.08 -12.81 8.12
N PRO A 8 3.42 -12.69 8.13
CA PRO A 8 4.30 -13.83 8.40
C PRO A 8 4.37 -14.19 9.90
N CYS A 9 3.93 -13.31 10.79
CA CYS A 9 3.91 -13.54 12.23
C CYS A 9 2.59 -14.20 12.67
N GLU A 10 2.68 -15.27 13.47
CA GLU A 10 1.51 -15.86 14.12
C GLU A 10 1.03 -15.02 15.32
N GLY A 11 -0.25 -15.16 15.68
CA GLY A 11 -0.87 -14.45 16.79
C GLY A 11 -1.24 -12.99 16.49
N SER A 12 -1.66 -12.26 17.52
CA SER A 12 -2.13 -10.88 17.39
C SER A 12 -0.98 -9.93 16.99
N PRO A 13 -1.15 -9.12 15.93
CA PRO A 13 -0.13 -8.17 15.49
C PRO A 13 0.04 -7.03 16.48
N THR A 14 1.21 -6.41 16.46
CA THR A 14 1.47 -5.13 17.13
C THR A 14 1.70 -4.05 16.09
N PHE A 15 1.16 -2.85 16.30
CA PHE A 15 1.28 -1.74 15.36
C PHE A 15 1.95 -0.52 15.99
N GLN A 16 2.39 0.42 15.16
CA GLN A 16 2.75 1.77 15.59
C GLN A 16 1.49 2.60 15.86
N GLU A 17 0.95 2.46 17.06
CA GLU A 17 -0.31 3.10 17.49
C GLU A 17 -0.24 4.63 17.47
N GLU A 18 0.96 5.23 17.53
CA GLU A 18 1.14 6.68 17.41
C GLU A 18 0.59 7.24 16.09
N TYR A 19 0.58 6.45 15.02
CA TYR A 19 0.03 6.83 13.72
C TYR A 19 -1.43 6.35 13.52
N ARG A 20 -1.95 5.53 14.43
CA ARG A 20 -3.35 5.05 14.44
C ARG A 20 -4.26 5.86 15.38
N SER A 21 -3.65 6.61 16.29
CA SER A 21 -4.32 7.47 17.24
C SER A 21 -5.24 8.48 16.53
N SER A 22 -6.39 8.77 17.15
CA SER A 22 -7.32 9.81 16.69
C SER A 22 -6.69 11.20 16.58
N ASN A 23 -5.55 11.41 17.23
CA ASN A 23 -4.81 12.67 17.22
C ASN A 23 -3.74 12.75 16.12
N TYR A 24 -3.46 11.63 15.43
CA TYR A 24 -2.53 11.64 14.32
C TYR A 24 -3.19 12.27 13.09
N VAL A 25 -2.49 13.21 12.48
CA VAL A 25 -2.92 13.88 11.25
C VAL A 25 -1.86 13.60 10.19
N PRO A 26 -2.12 12.73 9.19
CA PRO A 26 -1.16 12.45 8.16
C PRO A 26 -0.88 13.68 7.29
N GLU A 27 0.28 13.66 6.65
CA GLU A 27 0.56 14.60 5.57
C GLU A 27 -0.30 14.26 4.34
N VAL A 28 -0.77 15.30 3.65
CA VAL A 28 -1.61 15.19 2.46
C VAL A 28 -1.00 16.12 1.41
N ILE A 29 -0.78 15.58 0.21
CA ILE A 29 -0.25 16.29 -0.94
C ILE A 29 -1.28 16.31 -2.07
N GLU A 30 -1.22 17.36 -2.90
CA GLU A 30 -1.99 17.43 -4.15
C GLU A 30 -1.13 16.85 -5.29
N THR A 31 -1.70 15.92 -6.06
CA THR A 31 -1.06 15.31 -7.22
C THR A 31 -1.92 15.53 -8.47
N ALA A 32 -1.37 15.21 -9.65
CA ALA A 32 -2.15 15.21 -10.89
C ALA A 32 -3.36 14.26 -10.87
N TRP A 33 -3.34 13.26 -9.98
CA TRP A 33 -4.43 12.28 -9.78
C TRP A 33 -5.33 12.62 -8.58
N GLY A 34 -5.16 13.82 -8.00
CA GLY A 34 -5.88 14.27 -6.82
C GLY A 34 -5.07 14.15 -5.53
N ARG A 35 -5.74 14.31 -4.40
CA ARG A 35 -5.13 14.29 -3.07
C ARG A 35 -4.64 12.89 -2.70
N GLN A 36 -3.46 12.84 -2.13
CA GLN A 36 -2.86 11.61 -1.62
C GLN A 36 -2.27 11.83 -0.25
N ILE A 37 -2.45 10.86 0.64
CA ILE A 37 -1.73 10.84 1.91
C ILE A 37 -0.29 10.38 1.71
N VAL A 38 0.60 10.87 2.57
CA VAL A 38 1.99 10.43 2.63
C VAL A 38 2.15 9.56 3.86
N ALA A 39 2.72 8.36 3.66
CA ALA A 39 3.05 7.49 4.77
C ALA A 39 4.20 8.09 5.60
N PRO A 40 4.20 7.91 6.93
CA PRO A 40 5.31 8.36 7.77
C PRO A 40 6.61 7.64 7.39
N ASP A 41 7.74 8.27 7.74
CA ASP A 41 9.08 7.74 7.51
C ASP A 41 9.42 6.63 8.52
N THR A 42 8.82 5.46 8.29
CA THR A 42 8.94 4.25 9.10
C THR A 42 8.71 3.04 8.19
N PRO A 43 9.43 1.92 8.39
CA PRO A 43 9.20 0.71 7.61
C PRO A 43 7.84 0.05 7.91
N TYR A 44 7.18 0.40 9.02
CA TYR A 44 5.99 -0.31 9.50
C TYR A 44 4.66 0.31 9.04
N VAL A 45 4.68 1.38 8.27
CA VAL A 45 3.47 2.04 7.76
C VAL A 45 3.65 2.36 6.29
N ALA A 46 2.75 1.83 5.47
CA ALA A 46 2.75 1.94 4.02
C ALA A 46 1.56 2.77 3.53
N ALA A 47 1.76 3.59 2.51
CA ALA A 47 0.63 4.17 1.78
C ALA A 47 -0.05 3.09 0.94
N ALA A 48 -1.33 2.84 1.19
CA ALA A 48 -2.12 1.79 0.58
C ALA A 48 -3.27 2.33 -0.29
N GLY A 49 -3.16 3.59 -0.69
CA GLY A 49 -4.11 4.28 -1.56
C GLY A 49 -4.12 5.79 -1.29
N PRO A 50 -5.00 6.55 -1.96
CA PRO A 50 -5.06 8.00 -1.80
C PRO A 50 -5.33 8.48 -0.38
N SER A 51 -6.03 7.67 0.44
CA SER A 51 -6.43 8.05 1.79
C SER A 51 -6.23 6.95 2.83
N GLN A 52 -5.41 5.93 2.54
CA GLN A 52 -5.32 4.74 3.38
C GLN A 52 -3.87 4.42 3.77
N LEU A 53 -3.63 4.20 5.06
CA LEU A 53 -2.36 3.67 5.56
C LEU A 53 -2.52 2.20 5.96
N TYR A 54 -1.60 1.37 5.49
CA TYR A 54 -1.48 -0.03 5.89
C TYR A 54 -0.38 -0.16 6.95
N PHE A 55 -0.73 -0.80 8.05
CA PHE A 55 0.11 -0.99 9.22
C PHE A 55 0.68 -2.39 9.21
N LEU A 56 2.00 -2.48 9.13
CA LEU A 56 2.73 -3.73 9.24
C LEU A 56 3.01 -4.06 10.71
N ASP A 57 3.16 -5.35 10.96
CA ASP A 57 3.43 -5.86 12.30
C ASP A 57 4.82 -5.42 12.76
N THR A 58 4.89 -4.74 13.90
CA THR A 58 6.15 -4.23 14.45
C THR A 58 7.07 -5.33 15.00
N ARG A 59 6.59 -6.58 15.04
CA ARG A 59 7.41 -7.78 15.31
C ARG A 59 8.30 -8.18 14.13
N LEU A 60 8.01 -7.67 12.94
CA LEU A 60 8.85 -7.90 11.76
C LEU A 60 10.21 -7.24 11.96
N ASP A 61 11.24 -7.85 11.38
CA ASP A 61 12.49 -7.11 11.23
C ASP A 61 12.26 -5.89 10.30
N PRO A 62 12.97 -4.77 10.54
CA PRO A 62 12.78 -3.55 9.77
C PRO A 62 13.00 -3.72 8.26
N GLU A 63 13.90 -4.62 7.83
CA GLU A 63 14.23 -4.83 6.42
C GLU A 63 13.08 -5.54 5.69
N MET A 64 12.51 -6.58 6.31
CA MET A 64 11.32 -7.28 5.83
C MET A 64 10.11 -6.35 5.82
N ALA A 65 9.90 -5.57 6.89
CA ALA A 65 8.81 -4.58 6.91
C ALA A 65 8.97 -3.55 5.78
N GLN A 66 10.18 -3.04 5.57
CA GLN A 66 10.48 -2.11 4.48
C GLN A 66 10.24 -2.74 3.10
N HIS A 67 10.62 -4.01 2.92
CA HIS A 67 10.37 -4.74 1.70
C HIS A 67 8.87 -4.87 1.42
N ILE A 68 8.08 -5.30 2.40
CA ILE A 68 6.62 -5.40 2.28
C ILE A 68 6.00 -4.04 2.00
N LYS A 69 6.43 -2.99 2.71
CA LYS A 69 6.00 -1.61 2.49
C LYS A 69 6.16 -1.19 1.03
N GLN A 70 7.32 -1.44 0.44
CA GLN A 70 7.58 -1.11 -0.97
C GLN A 70 6.62 -1.85 -1.93
N GLN A 71 6.36 -3.14 -1.70
CA GLN A 71 5.39 -3.90 -2.51
C GLN A 71 3.99 -3.28 -2.43
N ILE A 72 3.54 -2.87 -1.24
CA ILE A 72 2.22 -2.23 -1.05
C ILE A 72 2.16 -0.87 -1.73
N GLU A 73 3.15 -0.01 -1.48
CA GLU A 73 3.16 1.36 -1.98
C GLU A 73 3.23 1.40 -3.51
N LYS A 74 4.09 0.57 -4.11
CA LYS A 74 4.18 0.47 -5.57
C LYS A 74 2.92 -0.07 -6.25
N ALA A 75 2.14 -0.90 -5.55
CA ALA A 75 0.86 -1.38 -6.08
C ALA A 75 -0.29 -0.38 -5.88
N SER A 76 -0.21 0.49 -4.87
CA SER A 76 -1.38 1.25 -4.39
C SER A 76 -1.31 2.75 -4.65
N VAL A 77 -0.11 3.31 -4.81
CA VAL A 77 0.12 4.75 -5.00
C VAL A 77 0.48 5.01 -6.47
N PRO A 78 -0.44 5.57 -7.27
CA PRO A 78 -0.17 5.83 -8.68
C PRO A 78 0.86 6.95 -8.85
N GLN A 79 1.83 6.72 -9.74
CA GLN A 79 2.80 7.72 -10.19
C GLN A 79 2.45 8.15 -11.62
N LEU A 80 2.68 9.43 -11.95
CA LEU A 80 2.23 10.02 -13.21
C LEU A 80 2.77 9.30 -14.46
N ASP A 81 4.03 8.90 -14.41
CA ASP A 81 4.74 8.30 -15.53
C ASP A 81 4.98 6.80 -15.33
N GLU A 82 4.19 6.13 -14.48
CA GLU A 82 4.32 4.69 -14.24
C GLU A 82 3.00 3.94 -14.48
N TYR A 83 3.09 2.70 -14.94
CA TYR A 83 1.97 1.76 -14.98
C TYR A 83 2.40 0.37 -14.53
N ILE A 84 1.45 -0.43 -14.07
CA ILE A 84 1.68 -1.81 -13.63
C ILE A 84 1.45 -2.73 -14.84
N ALA A 85 2.50 -3.41 -15.29
CA ALA A 85 2.41 -4.48 -16.27
C ALA A 85 2.28 -5.82 -15.54
N ILE A 86 1.28 -6.61 -15.90
CA ILE A 86 0.98 -7.89 -15.27
C ILE A 86 1.17 -9.00 -16.30
N ASP A 87 1.95 -10.03 -15.95
CA ASP A 87 2.01 -11.28 -16.68
C ASP A 87 1.13 -12.31 -16.00
N GLU A 88 0.04 -12.69 -16.67
CA GLU A 88 -0.99 -13.59 -16.15
C GLU A 88 -0.71 -15.06 -16.48
N ILE A 89 0.38 -15.35 -17.19
CA ILE A 89 0.86 -16.71 -17.44
C ILE A 89 1.85 -17.08 -16.32
N GLU A 90 2.78 -16.18 -16.01
CA GLU A 90 3.78 -16.38 -14.95
C GLU A 90 3.27 -15.94 -13.56
N ALA A 91 2.13 -15.23 -13.54
CA ALA A 91 1.56 -14.59 -12.36
C ALA A 91 2.59 -13.67 -11.67
N THR A 92 3.20 -12.79 -12.46
CA THR A 92 4.18 -11.79 -12.05
C THR A 92 3.68 -10.39 -12.40
N ALA A 93 4.31 -9.37 -11.82
CA ALA A 93 4.01 -7.98 -12.13
C ALA A 93 5.26 -7.12 -12.04
N GLU A 94 5.27 -6.03 -12.78
CA GLU A 94 6.33 -5.03 -12.77
C GLU A 94 5.74 -3.62 -12.95
N VAL A 95 6.44 -2.61 -12.45
CA VAL A 95 6.14 -1.22 -12.72
C VAL A 95 7.04 -0.77 -13.86
N LYS A 96 6.44 -0.15 -14.87
CA LYS A 96 7.14 0.38 -16.04
C LYS A 96 6.93 1.87 -16.17
N ASN A 97 7.99 2.57 -16.58
CA ASN A 97 7.88 3.95 -17.00
C ASN A 97 7.06 4.01 -18.31
N SER A 98 6.04 4.86 -18.36
CA SER A 98 5.13 4.98 -19.50
C SER A 98 5.76 5.68 -20.71
N VAL A 99 6.83 6.46 -20.50
CA VAL A 99 7.55 7.22 -21.53
C VAL A 99 8.70 6.41 -22.12
N THR A 100 9.52 5.76 -21.29
CA THR A 100 10.71 5.01 -21.74
C THR A 100 10.43 3.52 -21.95
N GLY A 101 9.38 2.97 -21.31
CA GLY A 101 9.10 1.54 -21.30
C GLY A 101 10.02 0.73 -20.37
N GLU A 102 10.95 1.37 -19.66
CA GLU A 102 11.88 0.72 -18.75
C GLU A 102 11.17 0.24 -17.47
N THR A 103 11.56 -0.93 -16.98
CA THR A 103 11.09 -1.45 -15.70
C THR A 103 11.74 -0.67 -14.55
N THR A 104 10.92 -0.01 -13.73
CA THR A 104 11.37 0.77 -12.56
C THR A 104 11.23 -0.01 -11.26
N PHE A 105 10.42 -1.08 -11.25
CA PHE A 105 10.25 -1.96 -10.10
C PHE A 105 9.76 -3.34 -10.53
N VAL A 106 10.25 -4.40 -9.89
CA VAL A 106 9.76 -5.77 -10.08
C VAL A 106 9.13 -6.23 -8.78
N PHE A 107 7.85 -6.64 -8.84
CA PHE A 107 7.19 -7.18 -7.66
C PHE A 107 7.75 -8.57 -7.35
N ASP A 108 7.90 -8.87 -6.07
CA ASP A 108 8.15 -10.26 -5.68
C ASP A 108 6.91 -11.10 -6.06
N PRO A 109 7.09 -12.24 -6.78
CA PRO A 109 5.98 -13.05 -7.27
C PRO A 109 4.97 -13.46 -6.19
N ALA A 110 5.41 -13.69 -4.95
CA ALA A 110 4.50 -14.05 -3.85
C ALA A 110 3.53 -12.92 -3.50
N TYR A 111 4.00 -11.67 -3.56
CA TYR A 111 3.20 -10.48 -3.29
C TYR A 111 2.34 -10.11 -4.50
N ALA A 112 2.90 -10.17 -5.71
CA ALA A 112 2.17 -9.89 -6.96
C ALA A 112 0.93 -10.77 -7.09
N ARG A 113 1.07 -12.07 -6.78
CA ARG A 113 -0.03 -13.05 -6.84
C ARG A 113 -1.19 -12.77 -5.89
N ILE A 114 -0.98 -11.95 -4.87
CA ILE A 114 -2.01 -11.58 -3.90
C ILE A 114 -2.55 -10.19 -4.22
N LEU A 115 -1.67 -9.22 -4.44
CA LEU A 115 -2.04 -7.83 -4.77
C LEU A 115 -2.90 -7.77 -6.05
N PHE A 116 -2.57 -8.59 -7.04
CA PHE A 116 -3.23 -8.61 -8.34
C PHE A 116 -4.10 -9.85 -8.58
N ALA A 117 -4.31 -10.68 -7.54
CA ALA A 117 -5.05 -11.95 -7.61
C ALA A 117 -6.38 -11.82 -8.35
N ARG A 118 -7.18 -10.82 -7.98
CA ARG A 118 -8.52 -10.60 -8.54
C ARG A 118 -8.48 -10.27 -10.04
N GLY A 119 -7.49 -9.49 -10.48
CA GLY A 119 -7.30 -9.15 -11.89
C GLY A 119 -6.81 -10.36 -12.69
N MET A 120 -5.74 -10.99 -12.19
CA MET A 120 -5.15 -12.18 -12.79
C MET A 120 -6.17 -13.33 -12.92
N ASN A 121 -6.95 -13.63 -11.88
CA ASN A 121 -7.98 -14.66 -11.91
C ASN A 121 -9.14 -14.32 -12.86
N ARG A 122 -9.46 -13.03 -13.03
CA ARG A 122 -10.52 -12.60 -13.94
C ARG A 122 -10.15 -12.88 -15.40
N HIS A 123 -8.90 -12.67 -15.76
CA HIS A 123 -8.41 -12.86 -17.13
C HIS A 123 -7.91 -14.29 -17.40
N ASN A 124 -7.31 -14.93 -16.39
CA ASN A 124 -6.88 -16.33 -16.41
C ASN A 124 -7.43 -17.11 -15.19
N PRO A 125 -8.67 -17.64 -15.28
CA PRO A 125 -9.31 -18.35 -14.18
C PRO A 125 -8.60 -19.63 -13.72
N ASP A 126 -7.73 -20.20 -14.55
CA ASP A 126 -7.00 -21.42 -14.23
C ASP A 126 -5.90 -21.18 -13.18
N LEU A 127 -5.46 -19.93 -12.99
CA LEU A 127 -4.46 -19.57 -11.98
C LEU A 127 -4.95 -19.85 -10.54
N LYS A 128 -6.24 -19.61 -10.27
CA LYS A 128 -6.89 -19.84 -8.97
C LYS A 128 -6.10 -19.23 -7.80
N LEU A 129 -5.57 -18.02 -8.00
CA LEU A 129 -4.81 -17.30 -6.98
C LEU A 129 -5.71 -16.98 -5.78
N PRO A 130 -5.17 -17.00 -4.56
CA PRO A 130 -5.93 -16.59 -3.38
C PRO A 130 -6.24 -15.10 -3.46
N GLU A 131 -7.53 -14.75 -3.49
CA GLU A 131 -7.94 -13.35 -3.40
C GLU A 131 -7.76 -12.83 -1.96
N PRO A 132 -7.24 -11.60 -1.79
CA PRO A 132 -6.99 -11.06 -0.47
C PRO A 132 -8.31 -10.79 0.27
N GLU A 133 -8.36 -11.25 1.52
CA GLU A 133 -9.42 -10.86 2.46
C GLU A 133 -9.30 -9.36 2.81
N PRO A 134 -10.38 -8.74 3.32
CA PRO A 134 -10.31 -7.37 3.84
C PRO A 134 -9.16 -7.21 4.85
N ALA A 135 -8.40 -6.13 4.70
CA ALA A 135 -7.24 -5.85 5.54
C ALA A 135 -7.61 -5.70 7.04
N GLY A 136 -8.87 -5.35 7.36
CA GLY A 136 -9.36 -5.23 8.72
C GLY A 136 -8.55 -4.19 9.50
N ASP A 137 -8.11 -4.56 10.71
CA ASP A 137 -7.33 -3.68 11.58
C ASP A 137 -5.99 -3.25 10.97
N TRP A 138 -5.50 -3.90 9.91
CA TRP A 138 -4.24 -3.53 9.28
C TRP A 138 -4.36 -2.27 8.41
N LEU A 139 -5.57 -1.80 8.10
CA LEU A 139 -5.80 -0.67 7.20
C LEU A 139 -6.60 0.43 7.90
N VAL A 140 -6.07 1.65 7.91
CA VAL A 140 -6.77 2.83 8.43
C VAL A 140 -7.08 3.76 7.26
N THR A 141 -8.34 4.16 7.15
CA THR A 141 -8.80 5.14 6.15
C THR A 141 -8.97 6.50 6.81
N TYR A 142 -8.40 7.53 6.19
CA TYR A 142 -8.45 8.91 6.65
C TYR A 142 -9.41 9.74 5.79
N ASP A 143 -10.06 10.71 6.44
CA ASP A 143 -10.86 11.70 5.75
C ASP A 143 -10.00 12.92 5.40
N LEU A 144 -9.65 13.04 4.13
CA LEU A 144 -8.73 14.08 3.64
C LEU A 144 -9.34 15.48 3.73
N ASP A 145 -10.66 15.62 3.55
CA ASP A 145 -11.33 16.91 3.62
C ASP A 145 -11.34 17.43 5.05
N ASN A 146 -11.61 16.54 6.01
CA ASN A 146 -11.54 16.87 7.43
C ASN A 146 -10.12 17.25 7.88
N ILE A 147 -9.09 16.56 7.38
CA ILE A 147 -7.69 16.88 7.67
C ILE A 147 -7.32 18.29 7.17
N LEU A 148 -7.68 18.62 5.93
CA LEU A 148 -7.37 19.92 5.34
C LEU A 148 -8.15 21.06 6.02
N ALA A 149 -9.43 20.83 6.35
CA ALA A 149 -10.24 21.78 7.10
C ALA A 149 -9.71 22.04 8.53
N ALA A 150 -9.10 21.05 9.17
CA ALA A 150 -8.42 21.23 10.45
C ALA A 150 -7.14 22.06 10.31
N LYS A 151 -6.30 21.78 9.30
CA LYS A 151 -5.07 22.54 9.01
C LYS A 151 -5.34 24.01 8.69
N GLY A 152 -6.36 24.30 7.89
CA GLY A 152 -6.75 25.68 7.58
C GLY A 152 -7.19 26.48 8.81
N ARG A 153 -7.83 25.83 9.79
CA ARG A 153 -8.26 26.46 11.04
C ARG A 153 -7.11 26.74 12.02
N SER A 154 -6.05 25.94 12.02
CA SER A 154 -4.85 26.20 12.83
C SER A 154 -4.04 27.38 12.31
N VAL A 155 -3.96 27.58 10.99
CA VAL A 155 -3.21 28.70 10.38
C VAL A 155 -3.95 30.03 10.59
N ALA A 156 -5.28 30.04 10.57
CA ALA A 156 -6.09 31.25 10.77
C ALA A 156 -6.14 31.77 12.22
N LYS A 157 -5.53 31.07 13.18
CA LYS A 157 -5.49 31.44 14.61
C LYS A 157 -4.10 31.87 15.10
N GLY A 158 -3.11 31.98 14.20
CA GLY A 158 -1.74 32.42 14.48
C GLY A 158 -1.52 33.89 14.18
#